data_AF-A0A4P6F5T5-F1
#
_entry.id   AF-A0A4P6F5T5-F1
#
_cell.length_a   1.000
_cell.length_b   1.000
_cell.length_c   1.000
_cell.angle_alpha   90.00
_cell.angle_beta   90.00
_cell.angle_gamma   90.00
#
_symmetry.space_group_name_H-M   'P 1'
#
loop_
_entity.id
_entity.type
_entity.pdbx_description
1 polymer ?
#
loop_
_entity_poly.entity_id
_entity_poly.type
_entity_poly.pdbx_seq_one_letter_code
_entity_poly.pdbx_strand_id
1 'polypeptide(L)'
;MADLNEYLQHKREALIARRKRSEQQPEKAVSKLNAKVKALGRSGVREIRIRDYRVISDSPPDFAGYDLGPSSPELQLGVLGSCLTHIALIQAAERKVSLRSLEVEVEGEMHALAGRSGYEHIPVYPHNIRYKLLIESDESEETIRALHEEIERVCPIFNLLQNPQQIEGQLVLHRPEAHHA
;
A
#
# COMPACT_ATOMS: atom_id res chain seq x y z
N MET A 1 17.72 -22.22 7.10
CA MET A 1 16.76 -21.09 6.99
C MET A 1 16.87 -20.63 5.56
N ALA A 2 15.78 -20.59 4.80
CA ALA A 2 15.86 -20.11 3.42
C ALA A 2 16.26 -18.63 3.46
N ASP A 3 17.30 -18.27 2.73
CA ASP A 3 17.74 -16.89 2.63
C ASP A 3 16.93 -16.13 1.56
N LEU A 4 17.07 -14.81 1.54
CA LEU A 4 16.31 -13.97 0.61
C LEU A 4 16.66 -14.29 -0.85
N ASN A 5 17.88 -14.74 -1.14
CA ASN A 5 18.33 -15.08 -2.48
C ASN A 5 17.65 -16.35 -3.02
N GLU A 6 17.48 -17.39 -2.20
CA GLU A 6 16.68 -18.57 -2.57
C GLU A 6 15.23 -18.16 -2.91
N TYR A 7 14.64 -17.27 -2.12
CA TYR A 7 13.31 -16.73 -2.42
C TYR A 7 13.27 -15.95 -3.75
N LEU A 8 14.30 -15.14 -4.06
CA LEU A 8 14.37 -14.41 -5.32
C LEU A 8 14.43 -15.34 -6.54
N GLN A 9 15.09 -16.50 -6.43
CA GLN A 9 15.09 -17.52 -7.49
C GLN A 9 13.68 -18.06 -7.73
N HIS A 10 12.98 -18.49 -6.68
CA HIS A 10 11.59 -18.95 -6.78
C HIS A 10 10.66 -17.86 -7.34
N LYS A 11 10.85 -16.61 -6.90
CA LYS A 11 10.07 -15.47 -7.36
C LYS A 11 10.27 -15.24 -8.86
N ARG A 12 11.51 -15.32 -9.34
CA ARG A 12 11.82 -15.17 -10.78
C ARG A 12 11.06 -16.18 -11.62
N GLU A 13 11.06 -17.46 -11.22
CA GLU A 13 10.33 -18.52 -11.93
C GLU A 13 8.82 -18.24 -11.96
N ALA A 14 8.25 -17.86 -10.82
CA ALA A 14 6.85 -17.50 -10.71
C ALA A 14 6.48 -16.28 -11.59
N LEU A 15 7.36 -15.27 -11.67
CA LEU A 15 7.17 -14.08 -12.51
C LEU A 15 7.19 -14.43 -14.00
N ILE A 16 8.15 -15.25 -14.45
CA ILE A 16 8.23 -15.72 -15.84
C ILE A 16 6.95 -16.50 -16.21
N ALA A 17 6.53 -17.42 -15.36
CA ALA A 17 5.32 -18.21 -15.58
C ALA A 17 4.06 -17.32 -15.62
N ARG A 18 3.97 -16.33 -14.72
CA ARG A 18 2.87 -15.35 -14.70
C ARG A 18 2.86 -14.49 -15.97
N ARG A 19 4.00 -13.97 -16.40
CA ARG A 19 4.13 -13.13 -17.59
C ARG A 19 3.68 -13.89 -18.84
N LYS A 20 4.20 -15.11 -19.03
CA LYS A 20 3.80 -15.98 -20.15
C LYS A 20 2.29 -16.25 -20.17
N ARG A 21 1.68 -16.47 -19.00
CA ARG A 21 0.23 -16.66 -18.88
C ARG A 21 -0.55 -15.39 -19.28
N SER A 22 -0.10 -14.23 -18.83
CA SER A 22 -0.73 -12.95 -19.18
C SER A 22 -0.61 -12.63 -20.67
N GLU A 23 0.55 -12.89 -21.29
CA GLU A 23 0.77 -12.70 -22.74
C GLU A 23 -0.11 -13.64 -23.59
N GLN A 24 -0.40 -14.84 -23.10
CA GLN A 24 -1.29 -15.80 -23.76
C GLN A 24 -2.77 -15.46 -23.64
N GLN A 25 -3.17 -14.69 -22.62
CA GLN A 25 -4.56 -14.34 -22.33
C GLN A 25 -4.65 -12.85 -21.89
N PRO A 26 -4.29 -11.91 -22.78
CA PRO A 26 -4.20 -10.49 -22.43
C PRO A 26 -5.55 -9.92 -21.97
N GLU A 27 -6.66 -10.43 -22.48
CA GLU A 27 -8.02 -10.04 -22.08
C GLU A 27 -8.35 -10.42 -20.62
N LYS A 28 -7.63 -11.41 -20.07
CA LYS A 28 -7.75 -11.85 -18.66
C LYS A 28 -6.62 -11.31 -17.78
N ALA A 29 -5.70 -10.52 -18.32
CA ALA A 29 -4.59 -9.95 -17.56
C ALA A 29 -5.02 -8.79 -16.64
N VAL A 30 -6.28 -8.35 -16.72
CA VAL A 30 -6.86 -7.33 -15.84
C VAL A 30 -7.24 -7.94 -14.49
N SER A 31 -6.62 -7.43 -13.43
CA SER A 31 -6.98 -7.81 -12.05
C SER A 31 -8.01 -6.84 -11.48
N LYS A 32 -9.21 -7.32 -11.15
CA LYS A 32 -10.20 -6.52 -10.42
C LYS A 32 -9.83 -6.45 -8.94
N LEU A 33 -9.64 -5.24 -8.42
CA LEU A 33 -9.36 -4.98 -7.02
C LEU A 33 -10.64 -4.47 -6.35
N ASN A 34 -10.93 -4.97 -5.14
CA ASN A 34 -12.04 -4.47 -4.33
C ASN A 34 -11.72 -4.59 -2.84
N ALA A 35 -12.32 -3.70 -2.06
CA ALA A 35 -12.33 -3.73 -0.61
C ALA A 35 -13.71 -3.30 -0.13
N LYS A 36 -14.15 -3.84 1.00
CA LYS A 36 -15.37 -3.39 1.68
C LYS A 36 -15.02 -3.00 3.11
N VAL A 37 -15.46 -1.83 3.54
CA VAL A 37 -15.21 -1.33 4.89
C VAL A 37 -16.52 -1.17 5.63
N LYS A 38 -16.56 -1.58 6.90
CA LYS A 38 -17.72 -1.39 7.78
C LYS A 38 -17.25 -0.84 9.13
N ALA A 39 -17.94 0.19 9.62
CA ALA A 39 -17.81 0.61 11.01
C ALA A 39 -18.48 -0.41 11.94
N LEU A 40 -17.77 -0.86 12.96
CA LEU A 40 -18.25 -1.80 13.95
C LEU A 40 -19.04 -1.06 15.03
N GLY A 41 -20.38 -1.08 14.89
CA GLY A 41 -21.33 -0.71 15.94
C GLY A 41 -20.93 0.52 16.77
N ARG A 42 -20.94 0.37 18.09
CA ARG A 42 -20.68 1.45 19.06
C ARG A 42 -19.22 1.89 19.11
N SER A 43 -18.27 1.07 18.64
CA SER A 43 -16.85 1.39 18.77
C SER A 43 -16.33 2.27 17.63
N GLY A 44 -17.00 2.31 16.48
CA GLY A 44 -16.51 3.06 15.31
C GLY A 44 -15.27 2.45 14.64
N VAL A 45 -14.72 1.35 15.19
CA VAL A 45 -13.61 0.58 14.61
C VAL A 45 -13.95 0.20 13.18
N ARG A 46 -13.01 0.36 12.26
CA ARG A 46 -13.23 0.13 10.83
C ARG A 46 -12.67 -1.23 10.45
N GLU A 47 -13.56 -2.17 10.15
CA GLU A 47 -13.20 -3.47 9.61
C GLU A 47 -13.10 -3.37 8.08
N ILE A 48 -11.89 -3.50 7.54
CA ILE A 48 -11.61 -3.57 6.11
C ILE A 48 -11.54 -5.05 5.71
N ARG A 49 -12.37 -5.46 4.75
CA ARG A 49 -12.34 -6.79 4.13
C ARG A 49 -11.81 -6.72 2.71
N ILE A 50 -10.84 -7.57 2.40
CA ILE A 50 -10.23 -7.73 1.07
C ILE A 50 -10.12 -9.23 0.81
N ARG A 51 -10.94 -9.78 -0.10
CA ARG A 51 -11.10 -11.24 -0.25
C ARG A 51 -11.40 -11.88 1.12
N ASP A 52 -10.62 -12.88 1.52
CA ASP A 52 -10.76 -13.58 2.81
C ASP A 52 -9.95 -12.92 3.95
N TYR A 53 -9.27 -11.81 3.68
CA TYR A 53 -8.44 -11.11 4.66
C TYR A 53 -9.21 -9.99 5.34
N ARG A 54 -8.82 -9.73 6.59
CA ARG A 54 -9.35 -8.66 7.43
C ARG A 54 -8.21 -7.78 7.92
N VAL A 55 -8.38 -6.47 7.80
CA VAL A 55 -7.50 -5.44 8.38
C VAL A 55 -8.34 -4.58 9.31
N ILE A 56 -7.82 -4.30 10.50
CA ILE A 56 -8.43 -3.37 11.45
C ILE A 56 -7.79 -2.01 11.24
N SER A 57 -8.62 -0.99 11.05
CA SER A 57 -8.22 0.40 11.23
C SER A 57 -8.97 0.99 12.40
N ASP A 58 -8.23 1.65 13.29
CA ASP A 58 -8.78 2.34 14.43
C ASP A 58 -8.08 3.68 14.64
N SER A 59 -8.58 4.46 15.58
CA SER A 59 -8.05 5.76 15.95
C SER A 59 -7.53 5.72 17.38
N PRO A 60 -6.63 6.64 17.76
CA PRO A 60 -6.20 6.78 19.15
C PRO A 60 -7.35 7.25 20.05
N PRO A 61 -7.22 7.10 21.39
CA PRO A 61 -8.27 7.46 22.34
C PRO A 61 -8.65 8.95 22.34
N ASP A 62 -7.70 9.84 22.06
CA ASP A 62 -7.94 11.29 21.91
C ASP A 62 -8.75 11.64 20.64
N PHE A 63 -8.95 10.65 19.76
CA PHE A 63 -9.83 10.71 18.59
C PHE A 63 -10.94 9.64 18.65
N ALA A 64 -11.41 9.33 19.86
CA ALA A 64 -12.54 8.45 20.16
C ALA A 64 -12.42 7.02 19.61
N GLY A 65 -11.20 6.53 19.36
CA GLY A 65 -10.95 5.13 19.05
C GLY A 65 -10.37 4.37 20.25
N TYR A 66 -9.98 3.12 20.00
CA TYR A 66 -9.50 2.18 21.02
C TYR A 66 -8.07 1.71 20.76
N ASP A 67 -7.38 2.33 19.78
CA ASP A 67 -6.02 1.98 19.39
C ASP A 67 -5.83 0.49 19.04
N LEU A 68 -6.87 -0.14 18.45
CA LEU A 68 -6.86 -1.57 18.09
C LEU A 68 -6.16 -1.86 16.74
N GLY A 69 -5.71 -0.82 16.06
CA GLY A 69 -5.03 -0.89 14.78
C GLY A 69 -4.73 0.51 14.25
N PRO A 70 -3.84 0.62 13.26
CA PRO A 70 -3.41 1.90 12.71
C PRO A 70 -4.56 2.72 12.12
N SER A 71 -4.39 4.03 12.13
CA SER A 71 -5.27 4.96 11.44
C SER A 71 -5.16 4.80 9.91
N SER A 72 -6.15 5.33 9.17
CA SER A 72 -6.11 5.26 7.71
C SER A 72 -4.86 5.93 7.10
N PRO A 73 -4.39 7.11 7.58
CA PRO A 73 -3.10 7.68 7.16
C PRO A 73 -1.91 6.75 7.37
N GLU A 74 -1.77 6.15 8.56
CA GLU A 74 -0.65 5.25 8.88
C GLU A 74 -0.70 3.98 8.03
N LEU A 75 -1.90 3.41 7.82
CA LEU A 75 -2.10 2.30 6.91
C LEU A 75 -1.65 2.65 5.49
N GLN A 76 -1.92 3.86 5.01
CA GLN A 76 -1.49 4.27 3.67
C GLN A 76 0.05 4.32 3.54
N LEU A 77 0.76 4.76 4.58
CA LEU A 77 2.24 4.71 4.60
C LEU A 77 2.74 3.26 4.59
N GLY A 78 2.13 2.38 5.39
CA GLY A 78 2.43 0.96 5.39
C GLY A 78 2.17 0.28 4.04
N VAL A 79 1.10 0.67 3.33
CA VAL A 79 0.78 0.18 1.98
C VAL A 79 1.84 0.61 0.97
N LEU A 80 2.35 1.86 1.06
CA LEU A 80 3.47 2.30 0.22
C LEU A 80 4.73 1.48 0.50
N GLY A 81 5.11 1.32 1.77
CA GLY A 81 6.27 0.53 2.17
C GLY A 81 6.19 -0.92 1.67
N SER A 82 5.05 -1.57 1.88
CA SER A 82 4.79 -2.93 1.39
C SER A 82 4.93 -3.05 -0.13
N CYS A 83 4.43 -2.07 -0.88
CA CYS A 83 4.54 -2.07 -2.34
C CYS A 83 5.99 -1.89 -2.80
N LEU A 84 6.73 -0.94 -2.22
CA LEU A 84 8.14 -0.71 -2.53
C LEU A 84 8.98 -1.96 -2.24
N THR A 85 8.80 -2.60 -1.08
CA THR A 85 9.45 -3.87 -0.74
C THR A 85 9.11 -4.96 -1.77
N HIS A 86 7.83 -5.10 -2.12
CA HIS A 86 7.42 -6.13 -3.09
C HIS A 86 8.06 -5.91 -4.47
N ILE A 87 8.09 -4.66 -4.93
CA ILE A 87 8.64 -4.29 -6.24
C ILE A 87 10.17 -4.43 -6.25
N ALA A 88 10.86 -4.09 -5.17
CA ALA A 88 12.28 -4.35 -5.01
C ALA A 88 12.60 -5.84 -5.18
N LEU A 89 11.82 -6.72 -4.53
CA LEU A 89 11.97 -8.16 -4.70
C LEU A 89 11.64 -8.63 -6.13
N ILE A 90 10.68 -8.00 -6.83
CA ILE A 90 10.39 -8.32 -8.24
C ILE A 90 11.61 -7.97 -9.10
N GLN A 91 12.08 -6.73 -9.00
CA GLN A 91 13.15 -6.22 -9.85
C GLN A 91 14.47 -6.93 -9.57
N ALA A 92 14.79 -7.22 -8.32
CA ALA A 92 15.97 -8.01 -7.96
C ALA A 92 15.90 -9.42 -8.56
N ALA A 93 14.75 -10.10 -8.47
CA ALA A 93 14.57 -11.44 -9.05
C ALA A 93 14.69 -11.44 -10.59
N GLU A 94 14.10 -10.46 -11.27
CA GLU A 94 14.17 -10.34 -12.74
C GLU A 94 15.59 -10.02 -13.22
N ARG A 95 16.30 -9.15 -12.50
CA ARG A 95 17.66 -8.69 -12.83
C ARG A 95 18.78 -9.59 -12.28
N LYS A 96 18.43 -10.60 -11.46
CA LYS A 96 19.37 -11.48 -10.73
C LYS A 96 20.28 -10.74 -9.76
N VAL A 97 19.78 -9.68 -9.14
CA VAL A 97 20.51 -8.93 -8.12
C VAL A 97 20.37 -9.66 -6.80
N SER A 98 21.49 -9.99 -6.15
CA SER A 98 21.52 -10.60 -4.82
C SER A 98 21.06 -9.62 -3.75
N LEU A 99 20.25 -10.05 -2.79
CA LEU A 99 19.86 -9.28 -1.61
C LEU A 99 19.98 -10.17 -0.37
N ARG A 100 20.66 -9.69 0.67
CA ARG A 100 20.72 -10.34 1.99
C ARG A 100 19.58 -9.91 2.88
N SER A 101 19.28 -8.61 2.90
CA SER A 101 18.17 -8.02 3.64
C SER A 101 17.56 -6.85 2.87
N LEU A 102 16.30 -6.56 3.19
CA LEU A 102 15.51 -5.52 2.55
C LEU A 102 14.48 -4.99 3.55
N GLU A 103 14.54 -3.70 3.83
CA GLU A 103 13.60 -3.00 4.72
C GLU A 103 13.20 -1.66 4.11
N VAL A 104 11.98 -1.21 4.40
CA VAL A 104 11.47 0.09 3.98
C VAL A 104 10.86 0.82 5.17
N GLU A 105 11.43 1.98 5.50
CA GLU A 105 10.83 2.93 6.43
C GLU A 105 10.03 3.96 5.63
N VAL A 106 8.82 4.31 6.07
CA VAL A 106 8.01 5.37 5.46
C VAL A 106 7.50 6.30 6.55
N GLU A 107 7.70 7.60 6.35
CA GLU A 107 7.19 8.65 7.22
C GLU A 107 6.38 9.67 6.42
N GLY A 108 5.50 10.39 7.09
CA GLY A 108 4.70 11.45 6.50
C GLY A 108 4.07 12.31 7.60
N GLU A 109 3.53 13.45 7.20
CA GLU A 109 2.99 14.46 8.10
C GLU A 109 1.49 14.66 7.86
N MET A 110 0.75 14.96 8.93
CA MET A 110 -0.65 15.36 8.86
C MET A 110 -0.92 16.44 9.90
N HIS A 111 -1.61 17.51 9.49
CA HIS A 111 -1.86 18.66 10.36
C HIS A 111 -3.30 18.67 10.85
N ALA A 112 -3.50 18.66 12.18
CA ALA A 112 -4.83 18.54 12.79
C ALA A 112 -5.79 19.70 12.45
N LEU A 113 -5.25 20.87 12.08
CA LEU A 113 -6.05 22.05 11.70
C LEU A 113 -6.19 22.23 10.18
N ALA A 114 -5.66 21.33 9.35
CA ALA A 114 -5.76 21.47 7.89
C ALA A 114 -7.21 21.65 7.44
N GLY A 115 -7.46 22.63 6.55
CA GLY A 115 -8.80 22.97 6.06
C GLY A 115 -9.71 23.71 7.05
N ARG A 116 -9.20 24.09 8.24
CA ARG A 116 -9.90 24.99 9.18
C ARG A 116 -9.59 26.46 8.87
N SER A 117 -10.41 27.36 9.42
CA SER A 117 -10.22 28.81 9.30
C SER A 117 -8.81 29.22 9.72
N GLY A 118 -8.05 29.86 8.83
CA GLY A 118 -6.65 30.27 9.04
C GLY A 118 -5.60 29.22 8.68
N TYR A 119 -6.01 28.01 8.30
CA TYR A 119 -5.14 26.86 7.96
C TYR A 119 -5.54 26.22 6.62
N GLU A 120 -6.29 26.91 5.77
CA GLU A 120 -6.79 26.43 4.48
C GLU A 120 -5.66 26.15 3.47
N HIS A 121 -4.51 26.78 3.67
CA HIS A 121 -3.31 26.58 2.86
C HIS A 121 -2.59 25.25 3.15
N ILE A 122 -2.94 24.57 4.25
CA ILE A 122 -2.33 23.28 4.62
C ILE A 122 -3.13 22.12 3.99
N PRO A 123 -2.47 21.14 3.35
CA PRO A 123 -3.14 19.97 2.79
C PRO A 123 -3.89 19.16 3.85
N VAL A 124 -5.13 18.78 3.53
CA VAL A 124 -6.01 17.95 4.40
C VAL A 124 -5.66 16.45 4.40
N TYR A 125 -4.68 16.06 3.59
CA TYR A 125 -4.22 14.68 3.42
C TYR A 125 -2.78 14.51 3.91
N PRO A 126 -2.30 13.28 4.12
CA PRO A 126 -0.90 13.02 4.45
C PRO A 126 0.04 13.60 3.38
N HIS A 127 1.01 14.40 3.81
CA HIS A 127 1.93 15.12 2.93
C HIS A 127 3.37 14.99 3.45
N ASN A 128 4.34 15.53 2.70
CA ASN A 128 5.77 15.41 3.00
C ASN A 128 6.22 13.96 3.20
N ILE A 129 5.63 13.03 2.43
CA ILE A 129 5.91 11.61 2.55
C ILE A 129 7.32 11.31 2.06
N ARG A 130 8.11 10.63 2.89
CA ARG A 130 9.47 10.20 2.58
C ARG A 130 9.61 8.71 2.90
N TYR A 131 10.48 8.02 2.16
CA TYR A 131 10.82 6.65 2.47
C TYR A 131 12.34 6.44 2.46
N LYS A 132 12.80 5.43 3.19
CA LYS A 132 14.18 4.91 3.11
C LYS A 132 14.12 3.45 2.74
N LEU A 133 14.89 3.08 1.72
CA LEU A 133 15.08 1.70 1.28
C LEU A 133 16.42 1.21 1.84
N LEU A 134 16.38 0.33 2.82
CA LEU A 134 17.58 -0.25 3.43
C LEU A 134 17.84 -1.60 2.78
N ILE A 135 18.98 -1.73 2.09
CA ILE A 135 19.38 -2.94 1.38
C ILE A 135 20.77 -3.36 1.86
N GLU A 136 20.90 -4.63 2.21
CA GLU A 136 22.19 -5.30 2.33
C GLU A 136 22.38 -6.23 1.12
N SER A 137 23.51 -6.11 0.43
CA SER A 137 23.80 -6.88 -0.78
C SER A 137 25.30 -7.01 -1.01
N ASP A 138 25.70 -8.04 -1.76
CA ASP A 138 27.06 -8.24 -2.29
C ASP A 138 27.29 -7.53 -3.64
N GLU A 139 26.25 -6.91 -4.18
CA GLU A 139 26.26 -6.24 -5.47
C GLU A 139 26.90 -4.86 -5.37
N SER A 140 27.37 -4.32 -6.50
CA SER A 140 27.98 -2.99 -6.53
C SER A 140 26.96 -1.89 -6.22
N GLU A 141 27.44 -0.74 -5.73
CA GLU A 141 26.60 0.42 -5.46
C GLU A 141 25.83 0.86 -6.71
N GLU A 142 26.48 0.84 -7.87
CA GLU A 142 25.86 1.18 -9.16
C GLU A 142 24.70 0.25 -9.51
N THR A 143 24.86 -1.05 -9.21
CA THR A 143 23.82 -2.05 -9.43
C THR A 143 22.61 -1.81 -8.53
N ILE A 144 22.84 -1.49 -7.25
CA ILE A 144 21.78 -1.18 -6.30
C ILE A 144 21.09 0.15 -6.62
N ARG A 145 21.82 1.17 -7.09
CA ARG A 145 21.24 2.44 -7.57
C ARG A 145 20.35 2.21 -8.80
N ALA A 146 20.82 1.45 -9.78
CA ALA A 146 20.01 1.11 -10.95
C ALA A 146 18.77 0.26 -10.59
N LEU A 147 18.87 -0.59 -9.56
CA LEU A 147 17.73 -1.31 -9.01
C LEU A 147 16.72 -0.33 -8.38
N HIS A 148 17.19 0.63 -7.58
CA HIS A 148 16.37 1.64 -6.91
C HIS A 148 15.59 2.52 -7.89
N GLU A 149 16.27 3.05 -8.92
CA GLU A 149 15.62 3.84 -9.98
C GLU A 149 14.50 3.05 -10.67
N GLU A 150 14.74 1.77 -10.97
CA GLU A 150 13.73 0.92 -11.57
C GLU A 150 12.54 0.67 -10.64
N ILE A 151 12.80 0.49 -9.33
CA ILE A 151 11.74 0.31 -8.33
C ILE A 151 10.77 1.50 -8.36
N GLU A 152 11.28 2.73 -8.31
CA GLU A 152 10.43 3.93 -8.38
C GLU A 152 9.68 4.01 -9.72
N ARG A 153 10.38 3.73 -10.83
CA ARG A 153 9.80 3.79 -12.18
C ARG A 153 8.57 2.89 -12.34
N VAL A 154 8.54 1.73 -11.68
CA VAL A 154 7.49 0.71 -11.92
C VAL A 154 6.58 0.46 -10.72
N CYS A 155 6.89 0.99 -9.54
CA CYS A 155 6.11 0.71 -8.33
C CYS A 155 4.69 1.30 -8.44
N PRO A 156 3.63 0.47 -8.43
CA PRO A 156 2.28 0.96 -8.67
C PRO A 156 1.79 1.96 -7.62
N ILE A 157 2.06 1.71 -6.34
CA ILE A 157 1.59 2.59 -5.26
C ILE A 157 2.44 3.86 -5.15
N PHE A 158 3.75 3.80 -5.40
CA PHE A 158 4.57 5.00 -5.49
C PHE A 158 4.04 5.93 -6.59
N ASN A 159 3.82 5.39 -7.79
CA ASN A 159 3.30 6.17 -8.91
C ASN A 159 1.85 6.61 -8.70
N LEU A 160 1.02 5.83 -7.98
CA LEU A 160 -0.33 6.25 -7.57
C LEU A 160 -0.29 7.49 -6.68
N LEU A 161 0.68 7.60 -5.77
CA LEU A 161 0.81 8.75 -4.87
C LEU A 161 1.47 9.96 -5.56
N GLN A 162 2.34 9.74 -6.53
CA GLN A 162 2.97 10.80 -7.32
C GLN A 162 2.04 11.40 -8.39
N ASN A 163 1.00 10.69 -8.80
CA ASN A 163 0.15 11.10 -9.92
C ASN A 163 -1.33 11.18 -9.51
N PRO A 164 -2.06 12.23 -9.92
CA PRO A 164 -3.48 12.36 -9.62
C PRO A 164 -4.29 11.25 -10.27
N GLN A 165 -5.34 10.80 -9.57
CA GLN A 165 -6.31 9.83 -10.10
C GLN A 165 -7.71 10.42 -10.07
N GLN A 166 -8.57 9.93 -10.95
CA GLN A 166 -10.00 10.21 -10.88
C GLN A 166 -10.65 9.31 -9.83
N ILE A 167 -11.39 9.92 -8.91
CA ILE A 167 -12.16 9.21 -7.88
C ILE A 167 -13.62 9.63 -8.02
N GLU A 168 -14.48 8.66 -8.27
CA GLU A 168 -15.94 8.86 -8.35
C GLU A 168 -16.61 8.31 -7.09
N GLY A 169 -17.55 9.08 -6.54
CA GLY A 169 -18.30 8.72 -5.34
C GLY A 169 -19.81 8.70 -5.61
N GLN A 170 -20.51 7.76 -4.98
CA GLN A 170 -21.98 7.68 -5.01
C GLN A 170 -22.53 7.52 -3.59
N LEU A 171 -23.55 8.32 -3.26
CA LEU A 171 -24.31 8.17 -2.01
C LEU A 171 -25.53 7.28 -2.23
N VAL A 172 -25.68 6.22 -1.42
CA VAL A 172 -26.84 5.32 -1.45
C VAL A 172 -27.48 5.26 -0.06
N LEU A 173 -28.75 5.68 0.04
CA LEU A 173 -29.49 5.73 1.30
C LEU A 173 -30.39 4.50 1.44
N HIS A 174 -30.29 3.80 2.57
CA HIS A 174 -31.23 2.75 2.96
C HIS A 174 -32.01 3.25 4.17
N ARG A 175 -33.33 3.38 4.04
CA ARG A 175 -34.21 3.72 5.17
C ARG A 175 -34.83 2.42 5.69
N PRO A 176 -34.78 2.13 6.99
CA PRO A 176 -35.52 1.00 7.54
C PRO A 176 -37.02 1.22 7.31
N GLU A 177 -37.74 0.17 6.94
CA GLU A 177 -39.20 0.23 6.83
C GLU A 177 -39.77 0.62 8.20
N ALA A 178 -40.68 1.59 8.22
CA ALA A 178 -41.36 1.98 9.44
C ALA A 178 -42.20 0.79 9.91
N HIS A 179 -41.77 0.12 10.98
CA HIS A 179 -42.62 -0.80 11.71
C HIS A 179 -43.76 0.02 12.31
N HIS A 180 -44.89 0.06 11.60
CA HIS A 180 -46.15 0.53 12.16
C HIS A 180 -46.51 -0.39 13.32
N ALA A 181 -46.51 0.18 14.53
CA ALA A 181 -47.07 -0.42 15.73
C ALA A 181 -48.60 -0.51 15.63
#